data_AF-A0A9W6B3I0-F1
#
_entry.id   AF-A0A9W6B3I0-F1
#
_cell.length_a   1.000
_cell.length_b   1.000
_cell.length_c   1.000
_cell.angle_alpha   90.00
_cell.angle_beta   90.00
_cell.angle_gamma   90.00
#
_symmetry.space_group_name_H-M   'P 1'
#
loop_
_entity.id
_entity.type
_entity.pdbx_description
1 polymer ?
#
loop_
_entity_poly.entity_id
_entity_poly.type
_entity_poly.pdbx_seq_one_letter_code
_entity_poly.pdbx_strand_id
1 'polypeptide(L)'
;MEEYKEEAYFKAKKRVEEIKGFYWNLFSYIVVIPFLIFVNYMTYWEFKWFWFPMFGWGIGLTIHGFSIFYRGKFFGNEWENRKIQEFLEQEKNERTRYE
;
A
#
# COMPACT_ATOMS: atom_id res chain seq x y z
N MET A 1 -7.60 -26.99 -5.81
CA MET A 1 -6.21 -26.65 -6.20
C MET A 1 -6.15 -25.52 -7.22
N GLU A 2 -7.10 -25.41 -8.16
CA GLU A 2 -7.24 -24.24 -9.03
C GLU A 2 -7.72 -22.99 -8.28
N GLU A 3 -8.73 -23.13 -7.42
CA GLU A 3 -9.28 -22.01 -6.62
C GLU A 3 -8.23 -21.33 -5.71
N TYR A 4 -7.36 -22.12 -5.07
CA TYR A 4 -6.21 -21.60 -4.29
C TYR A 4 -5.23 -20.79 -5.14
N LYS A 5 -5.00 -21.19 -6.40
CA LYS A 5 -4.12 -20.45 -7.33
C LYS A 5 -4.77 -19.14 -7.77
N GLU A 6 -6.08 -19.11 -7.98
CA GLU A 6 -6.81 -17.89 -8.34
C GLU A 6 -6.82 -16.86 -7.20
N GLU A 7 -7.05 -17.29 -5.95
CA GLU A 7 -7.00 -16.39 -4.79
C GLU A 7 -5.60 -15.79 -4.59
N ALA A 8 -4.55 -16.62 -4.68
CA ALA A 8 -3.17 -16.17 -4.57
C ALA A 8 -2.81 -15.18 -5.69
N TYR A 9 -3.27 -15.45 -6.92
CA TYR A 9 -3.09 -14.57 -8.06
C TYR A 9 -3.82 -13.23 -7.89
N PHE A 10 -5.06 -13.25 -7.40
CA PHE A 10 -5.84 -12.03 -7.15
C PHE A 10 -5.21 -11.15 -6.07
N LYS A 11 -4.74 -11.75 -4.96
CA LYS A 11 -3.98 -11.03 -3.92
C LYS A 11 -2.68 -10.42 -4.46
N ALA A 12 -1.93 -11.18 -5.26
CA ALA A 12 -0.71 -10.68 -5.88
C ALA A 12 -0.98 -9.51 -6.82
N LYS A 13 -2.01 -9.62 -7.66
CA LYS A 13 -2.43 -8.56 -8.60
C LYS A 13 -2.86 -7.29 -7.85
N LYS A 14 -3.67 -7.42 -6.81
CA LYS A 14 -4.11 -6.30 -5.98
C LYS A 14 -2.94 -5.57 -5.31
N ARG A 15 -1.95 -6.31 -4.79
CA ARG A 15 -0.73 -5.71 -4.25
C ARG A 15 0.05 -4.91 -5.30
N VAL A 16 0.20 -5.45 -6.51
CA VAL A 16 0.90 -4.75 -7.60
C VAL A 16 0.18 -3.46 -7.98
N GLU A 17 -1.15 -3.47 -7.98
CA GLU A 17 -1.97 -2.31 -8.30
C GLU A 17 -1.88 -1.21 -7.21
N GLU A 18 -1.93 -1.60 -5.93
CA GLU A 18 -1.69 -0.69 -4.79
C GLU A 18 -0.29 -0.05 -4.86
N ILE A 19 0.73 -0.85 -5.16
CA ILE A 19 2.11 -0.37 -5.33
C ILE A 19 2.21 0.62 -6.49
N LYS A 20 1.63 0.30 -7.66
CA LYS A 20 1.63 1.19 -8.83
C LYS A 20 0.94 2.53 -8.52
N GLY A 21 -0.20 2.51 -7.84
CA GLY A 21 -0.91 3.72 -7.44
C GLY A 21 -0.11 4.61 -6.48
N PHE A 22 0.64 3.99 -5.57
CA PHE A 22 1.57 4.70 -4.69
C PHE A 22 2.74 5.33 -5.46
N TYR A 23 3.37 4.58 -6.37
CA TYR A 23 4.45 5.11 -7.20
C TYR A 23 4.00 6.31 -8.04
N TRP A 24 2.77 6.30 -8.56
CA TRP A 24 2.23 7.44 -9.30
C TRP A 24 2.07 8.68 -8.43
N ASN A 25 1.58 8.51 -7.19
CA ASN A 25 1.51 9.60 -6.21
C ASN A 25 2.90 10.11 -5.82
N LEU A 26 3.85 9.21 -5.57
CA LEU A 26 5.23 9.58 -5.23
C LEU A 26 5.91 10.33 -6.37
N PHE A 27 5.73 9.87 -7.61
CA PHE A 27 6.25 10.54 -8.80
C PHE A 27 5.65 11.95 -8.92
N SER A 28 4.34 12.07 -8.74
CA SER A 28 3.65 13.37 -8.74
C SER A 28 4.21 14.29 -7.66
N TYR A 29 4.47 13.78 -6.45
CA TYR A 29 5.08 14.55 -5.37
C TYR A 29 6.50 15.03 -5.71
N ILE A 30 7.33 14.17 -6.30
CA ILE A 30 8.70 14.53 -6.71
C ILE A 30 8.71 15.58 -7.83
N VAL A 31 7.69 15.63 -8.68
CA VAL A 31 7.58 16.65 -9.75
C VAL A 31 6.96 17.95 -9.24
N VAL A 32 5.88 17.86 -8.46
CA VAL A 32 5.10 19.00 -7.97
C VAL A 32 5.88 19.80 -6.93
N ILE A 33 6.58 19.14 -5.99
CA ILE A 33 7.29 19.86 -4.91
C ILE A 33 8.40 20.78 -5.44
N PRO A 34 9.32 20.35 -6.33
CA PRO A 34 10.29 21.23 -6.96
C PRO A 34 9.65 22.33 -7.81
N PHE A 35 8.57 22.03 -8.52
CA PHE A 35 7.82 23.04 -9.27
C PHE A 35 7.27 24.14 -8.34
N LEU A 36 6.71 23.77 -7.20
CA LEU A 36 6.23 24.71 -6.18
C LEU A 36 7.36 25.50 -5.52
N ILE A 37 8.51 24.87 -5.27
CA ILE A 37 9.71 25.54 -4.75
C ILE A 37 10.18 26.60 -5.76
N PHE A 38 10.21 26.26 -7.06
CA PHE A 38 10.60 27.19 -8.12
C PHE A 38 9.65 28.40 -8.21
N VAL A 39 8.35 28.15 -8.18
CA VAL A 39 7.33 29.22 -8.17
C VAL A 39 7.45 30.09 -6.91
N ASN A 40 7.65 29.49 -5.73
CA ASN A 40 7.83 30.24 -4.49
C ASN A 40 9.05 31.17 -4.55
N TYR A 41 10.17 30.68 -5.11
CA TYR A 41 11.38 31.47 -5.31
C TYR A 41 11.19 32.64 -6.28
N MET A 42 10.34 32.51 -7.30
CA MET A 42 10.06 33.61 -8.24
C MET A 42 9.10 34.66 -7.67
N THR A 43 8.13 34.27 -6.82
CA THR A 43 7.04 35.17 -6.45
C THR A 43 7.25 35.90 -5.12
N TYR A 44 7.76 35.24 -4.07
CA TYR A 44 7.86 35.84 -2.73
C TYR A 44 9.05 35.29 -1.92
N TRP A 45 10.04 36.14 -1.65
CA TRP A 45 11.26 35.75 -0.92
C TRP A 45 11.06 35.64 0.60
N GLU A 46 10.08 36.33 1.17
CA GLU A 46 9.89 36.38 2.63
C GLU A 46 9.05 35.24 3.20
N PHE A 47 8.14 34.64 2.42
CA PHE A 47 7.25 33.58 2.90
C PHE A 47 7.30 32.33 2.02
N LYS A 48 7.91 31.28 2.57
CA LYS A 48 8.10 29.97 1.94
C LYS A 48 6.87 29.09 2.09
N TRP A 49 5.81 29.37 1.35
CA TRP A 49 4.55 28.62 1.48
C TRP A 49 4.65 27.16 1.00
N PHE A 50 5.71 26.77 0.28
CA PHE A 50 5.92 25.40 -0.22
C PHE A 50 6.01 24.35 0.91
N TRP A 51 6.32 24.77 2.15
CA TRP A 51 6.37 23.87 3.30
C TRP A 51 5.02 23.23 3.61
N PHE A 52 3.90 23.93 3.38
CA PHE A 52 2.55 23.41 3.64
C PHE A 52 2.21 22.19 2.76
N PRO A 53 2.30 22.26 1.41
CA PRO A 53 2.07 21.09 0.56
C PRO A 53 3.17 20.04 0.73
N MET A 54 4.42 20.42 0.99
CA MET A 54 5.49 19.46 1.26
C MET A 54 5.21 18.61 2.50
N PHE A 55 4.94 19.23 3.65
CA PHE A 55 4.67 18.48 4.88
C PHE A 55 3.28 17.83 4.86
N GLY A 56 2.23 18.55 4.44
CA GLY A 56 0.87 18.02 4.43
C GLY A 56 0.73 16.80 3.52
N TRP A 57 1.25 16.90 2.29
CA TRP A 57 1.18 15.80 1.32
C TRP A 57 2.25 14.74 1.57
N GLY A 58 3.44 15.14 2.04
CA GLY A 58 4.53 14.24 2.39
C GLY A 58 4.20 13.31 3.56
N ILE A 59 3.47 13.78 4.59
CA ILE A 59 3.01 12.92 5.69
C ILE A 59 2.02 11.87 5.18
N GLY A 60 1.06 12.26 4.34
CA GLY A 60 0.09 11.33 3.74
C GLY A 60 0.77 10.25 2.89
N LEU A 61 1.74 10.65 2.06
CA LEU A 61 2.58 9.72 1.28
C LEU A 61 3.40 8.80 2.18
N THR A 62 3.98 9.32 3.27
CA THR A 62 4.79 8.51 4.20
C THR A 62 3.92 7.45 4.89
N ILE A 63 2.71 7.80 5.34
CA ILE A 63 1.78 6.85 5.95
C ILE A 63 1.30 5.81 4.93
N HIS A 64 0.96 6.22 3.71
CA HIS A 64 0.53 5.31 2.65
C HIS A 64 1.66 4.34 2.26
N GLY A 65 2.88 4.87 2.08
CA GLY A 65 4.06 4.08 1.76
C GLY A 65 4.40 3.10 2.89
N PHE A 66 4.33 3.55 4.14
CA PHE A 66 4.51 2.68 5.29
C PHE A 66 3.43 1.58 5.32
N SER A 67 2.16 1.90 5.04
CA SER A 67 1.08 0.91 4.96
C SER A 67 1.34 -0.17 3.90
N ILE A 68 1.82 0.21 2.70
CA ILE A 68 2.12 -0.75 1.61
C ILE A 68 3.35 -1.60 1.92
N PHE A 69 4.46 -0.98 2.36
CA PHE A 69 5.72 -1.68 2.60
C PHE A 69 5.73 -2.47 3.92
N TYR A 70 5.04 -1.99 4.95
CA TYR A 70 5.05 -2.60 6.29
C TYR A 70 3.81 -3.47 6.59
N ARG A 71 2.79 -3.52 5.73
CA ARG A 71 1.63 -4.43 5.90
C ARG A 71 2.03 -5.87 6.20
N GLY A 72 3.12 -6.35 5.59
CA GLY A 72 3.62 -7.71 5.77
C GLY A 72 4.39 -7.97 7.07
N LYS A 73 4.91 -6.93 7.74
CA LYS A 73 5.87 -7.10 8.86
C LYS A 73 5.25 -6.92 10.24
N PHE A 74 4.18 -6.13 10.38
CA PHE A 74 3.54 -5.85 11.67
C PHE A 74 2.13 -6.45 11.83
N PHE A 75 1.41 -6.70 10.73
CA PHE A 75 -0.05 -6.90 10.82
C PHE A 75 -0.62 -8.18 10.19
N GLY A 76 0.14 -9.09 9.57
CA GLY A 76 -0.63 -10.20 8.99
C GLY A 76 -0.02 -11.41 8.34
N ASN A 77 1.29 -11.57 8.12
CA ASN A 77 1.70 -12.87 7.55
C ASN A 77 1.38 -14.03 8.52
N GLU A 78 1.54 -13.84 9.83
CA GLU A 78 1.20 -14.87 10.84
C GLU A 78 -0.32 -15.10 10.97
N TRP A 79 -1.10 -14.02 11.08
CA TRP A 79 -2.56 -14.12 11.28
C TRP A 79 -3.29 -14.56 10.01
N GLU A 80 -2.88 -14.05 8.85
CA GLU A 80 -3.43 -14.42 7.54
C GLU A 80 -3.08 -15.87 7.21
N ASN A 81 -1.83 -16.31 7.44
CA ASN A 81 -1.48 -17.72 7.30
C ASN A 81 -2.24 -18.61 8.29
N ARG A 82 -2.41 -18.19 9.55
CA ARG A 82 -3.20 -18.94 10.54
C ARG A 82 -4.66 -19.07 10.12
N LYS A 83 -5.27 -18.00 9.60
CA LYS A 83 -6.66 -18.05 9.13
C LYS A 83 -6.83 -18.91 7.88
N ILE A 84 -5.88 -18.87 6.95
CA ILE A 84 -5.87 -19.74 5.78
C ILE A 84 -5.72 -21.21 6.21
N GLN A 85 -4.86 -21.51 7.18
CA GLN A 85 -4.72 -22.85 7.76
C GLN A 85 -6.03 -23.31 8.42
N GLU A 86 -6.68 -22.47 9.23
CA GLU A 86 -7.99 -22.79 9.83
C GLU A 86 -9.06 -23.11 8.77
N PHE A 87 -9.15 -22.33 7.69
CA PHE A 87 -10.11 -22.59 6.62
C PHE A 87 -9.83 -23.91 5.89
N LEU A 88 -8.57 -24.19 5.54
CA LEU A 88 -8.17 -25.46 4.91
C LEU A 88 -8.45 -26.66 5.81
N GLU A 89 -8.27 -26.51 7.11
CA GLU A 89 -8.51 -27.56 8.10
C GLU A 89 -10.01 -27.80 8.31
N GLN A 90 -10.84 -26.75 8.31
CA GLN A 90 -12.30 -26.85 8.31
C GLN A 90 -12.83 -27.56 7.06
N GLU A 91 -12.38 -27.15 5.87
CA GLU A 91 -12.81 -27.76 4.61
C GLU A 91 -12.44 -29.25 4.53
N LYS A 92 -11.23 -29.60 5.01
CA LYS A 92 -10.78 -30.99 5.10
C LYS A 92 -11.65 -31.78 6.07
N ASN A 93 -11.95 -31.25 7.26
CA ASN A 93 -12.78 -31.93 8.25
C ASN A 93 -14.22 -32.14 7.77
N GLU A 94 -14.79 -31.18 7.06
CA GLU A 94 -16.12 -31.31 6.46
C GLU A 94 -16.14 -32.43 5.41
N ARG A 95 -15.15 -32.51 4.51
CA ARG A 95 -15.08 -33.60 3.51
C ARG A 95 -15.01 -34.99 4.16
N THR A 96 -14.18 -35.18 5.20
CA THR A 96 -14.10 -36.47 5.92
C THR A 96 -15.33 -36.81 6.77
N ARG A 97 -16.24 -35.86 7.04
CA ARG A 97 -17.49 -36.13 7.77
C ARG A 97 -18.59 -36.67 6.85
N TYR A 98 -18.48 -36.44 5.54
CA TYR A 98 -19.44 -36.89 4.53
C TYR A 98 -18.96 -38.12 3.73
N GLU A 99 -17.77 -38.63 4.04
CA GLU A 99 -17.24 -39.94 3.61
C GLU A 99 -17.45 -41.00 4.70
#